data_AF-A0A7J0CPI7-F1
#
_entry.id   AF-A0A7J0CPI7-F1
#
_cell.length_a   1.000
_cell.length_b   1.000
_cell.length_c   1.000
_cell.angle_alpha   90.00
_cell.angle_beta   90.00
_cell.angle_gamma   90.00
#
_symmetry.space_group_name_H-M   'P 1'
#
loop_
_entity.id
_entity.type
_entity.pdbx_description
1 polymer ?
#
loop_
_entity_poly.entity_id
_entity_poly.type
_entity_poly.pdbx_seq_one_letter_code
_entity_poly.pdbx_strand_id
1 'polypeptide(L)'
;MIRPDLEARGYQVFEVSAIAHKGLKELSFALAGIIAKARATKPKEEATRIVIRPKAVDDAGFTVAVDDEGIYRVRGEKPERWVRQTDFNNDEAVGYLADRLNRLGVEDALMKAGARAGDGVAIGPEENAVVFDWEPTVTAGAEMLGRRGEDHRLEEPRPAAQRRRDRDSERDDAEKEYDEFDPF
;
A
#
# COMPACT_ATOMS: atom_id res chain seq x y z
N MET A 1 12.37 -67.55 -1.34
CA MET A 1 12.20 -66.33 -2.17
C MET A 1 10.84 -65.73 -1.87
N ILE A 2 10.75 -64.41 -1.69
CA ILE A 2 9.53 -63.73 -1.15
C ILE A 2 8.52 -63.31 -2.24
N ARG A 3 8.91 -63.42 -3.52
CA ARG A 3 8.10 -63.01 -4.68
C ARG A 3 6.69 -63.64 -4.69
N PRO A 4 6.51 -64.96 -4.51
CA PRO A 4 5.18 -65.57 -4.56
C PRO A 4 4.22 -65.02 -3.50
N ASP A 5 4.75 -64.71 -2.30
CA ASP A 5 3.94 -64.17 -1.19
C ASP A 5 3.43 -62.74 -1.47
N LEU A 6 4.21 -61.94 -2.21
CA LEU A 6 3.84 -60.59 -2.61
C LEU A 6 2.88 -60.59 -3.80
N GLU A 7 3.08 -61.49 -4.77
CA GLU A 7 2.19 -61.67 -5.90
C GLU A 7 0.82 -62.23 -5.44
N ALA A 8 0.80 -63.13 -4.46
CA ALA A 8 -0.44 -63.63 -3.84
C ALA A 8 -1.25 -62.52 -3.14
N ARG A 9 -0.61 -61.42 -2.74
CA ARG A 9 -1.27 -60.22 -2.17
C ARG A 9 -1.74 -59.23 -3.24
N GLY A 10 -1.57 -59.55 -4.52
CA GLY A 10 -1.99 -58.72 -5.65
C GLY A 10 -1.02 -57.59 -6.02
N TYR A 11 0.20 -57.60 -5.49
CA TYR A 11 1.21 -56.61 -5.87
C TYR A 11 1.93 -57.02 -7.16
N GLN A 12 2.25 -56.02 -7.98
CA GLN A 12 3.15 -56.19 -9.12
C GLN A 12 4.60 -56.10 -8.61
N VAL A 13 5.35 -57.21 -8.69
CA VAL A 13 6.68 -57.33 -8.06
C VAL A 13 7.80 -57.24 -9.09
N PHE A 14 8.77 -56.37 -8.81
CA PHE A 14 9.99 -56.19 -9.60
C PHE A 14 11.22 -56.41 -8.73
N GLU A 15 12.06 -57.38 -9.09
CA GLU A 15 13.37 -57.56 -8.45
C GLU A 15 14.38 -56.67 -9.15
N VAL A 16 14.99 -55.76 -8.41
CA VAL A 16 15.93 -54.77 -8.95
C VAL A 16 17.22 -54.73 -8.15
N SER A 17 18.31 -54.37 -8.83
CA SER A 17 19.58 -54.07 -8.19
C SER A 17 20.17 -52.83 -8.84
N ALA A 18 20.33 -51.76 -8.04
CA ALA A 18 20.95 -50.52 -8.49
C ALA A 18 22.42 -50.74 -8.87
N ILE A 19 23.16 -51.52 -8.06
CA ILE A 19 24.58 -51.81 -8.27
C ILE A 19 24.78 -52.69 -9.51
N ALA A 20 23.95 -53.72 -9.69
CA ALA A 20 24.07 -54.62 -10.85
C ALA A 20 23.34 -54.10 -12.10
N HIS A 21 22.65 -52.95 -12.01
CA HIS A 21 21.81 -52.38 -13.07
C HIS A 21 20.77 -53.36 -13.66
N LYS A 22 20.27 -54.28 -12.84
CA LYS A 22 19.26 -55.28 -13.24
C LYS A 22 17.85 -54.86 -12.83
N GLY A 23 16.87 -55.12 -13.68
CA GLY A 23 15.43 -54.92 -13.38
C GLY A 23 14.95 -53.48 -13.38
N LEU A 24 15.85 -52.49 -13.47
CA LEU A 24 15.51 -51.07 -13.43
C LEU A 24 14.71 -50.61 -14.67
N LYS A 25 14.97 -51.22 -15.83
CA LYS A 25 14.30 -50.87 -17.09
C LYS A 25 12.84 -51.32 -17.06
N GLU A 26 12.61 -52.55 -16.61
CA GLU A 26 11.29 -53.16 -16.45
C GLU A 26 10.46 -52.38 -15.42
N LEU A 27 11.07 -51.97 -14.31
CA LEU A 27 10.44 -51.11 -13.30
C LEU A 27 10.02 -49.75 -13.88
N SER A 28 10.90 -49.11 -14.67
CA SER A 28 10.62 -47.82 -15.32
C SER A 28 9.43 -47.90 -16.28
N PHE A 29 9.34 -48.96 -17.08
CA PHE A 29 8.19 -49.16 -17.97
C PHE A 29 6.88 -49.39 -17.22
N ALA A 30 6.92 -50.10 -16.09
CA ALA A 30 5.75 -50.31 -15.26
C ALA A 30 5.23 -48.99 -14.65
N LEU A 31 6.14 -48.17 -14.13
CA LEU A 31 5.85 -46.81 -13.64
C LEU A 31 5.24 -45.94 -14.75
N ALA A 32 5.84 -45.95 -15.94
CA ALA A 32 5.33 -45.21 -17.09
C ALA A 32 3.88 -45.62 -17.44
N GLY A 33 3.57 -46.92 -17.41
CA GLY A 33 2.22 -47.43 -17.63
C GLY A 33 1.21 -46.96 -16.58
N ILE A 34 1.59 -46.95 -15.31
CA ILE A 34 0.73 -46.45 -14.22
C ILE A 34 0.44 -44.96 -14.39
N ILE A 35 1.48 -44.15 -14.68
CA ILE A 35 1.35 -42.71 -14.90
C ILE A 35 0.46 -42.43 -16.13
N ALA A 36 0.64 -43.17 -17.22
CA ALA A 36 -0.16 -43.02 -18.42
C ALA A 36 -1.65 -43.28 -18.13
N LYS A 37 -1.97 -44.36 -17.41
CA LYS A 37 -3.34 -44.67 -16.98
C LYS A 37 -3.91 -43.56 -16.09
N ALA A 38 -3.16 -43.12 -15.08
CA ALA A 38 -3.58 -42.04 -14.18
C ALA A 38 -3.86 -40.74 -14.93
N ARG A 39 -3.01 -40.37 -15.91
CA ARG A 39 -3.21 -39.18 -16.75
C ARG A 39 -4.42 -39.32 -17.68
N ALA A 40 -4.68 -40.50 -18.21
CA ALA A 40 -5.84 -40.76 -19.07
C ALA A 40 -7.17 -40.72 -18.30
N THR A 41 -7.17 -41.15 -17.04
CA THR A 41 -8.36 -41.13 -16.17
C THR A 41 -8.58 -39.77 -15.49
N LYS A 42 -7.55 -38.91 -15.41
CA LYS A 42 -7.70 -37.57 -14.84
C LYS A 42 -8.64 -36.75 -15.73
N PRO A 43 -9.68 -36.11 -15.17
CA PRO A 43 -10.51 -35.16 -15.91
C PRO A 43 -9.61 -34.09 -16.53
N LYS A 44 -9.84 -33.74 -17.80
CA LYS A 44 -9.18 -32.58 -18.41
C LYS A 44 -9.62 -31.35 -17.62
N GLU A 45 -8.71 -30.79 -16.83
CA GLU A 45 -8.85 -29.44 -16.29
C GLU A 45 -9.00 -28.52 -17.51
N GLU A 46 -10.15 -27.86 -17.62
CA GLU A 46 -10.35 -26.82 -18.62
C GLU A 46 -9.26 -25.78 -18.39
N ALA A 47 -8.47 -25.49 -19.43
CA ALA A 47 -7.45 -24.46 -19.37
C ALA A 47 -8.15 -23.14 -19.07
N THR A 48 -8.17 -22.74 -17.80
CA THR A 48 -8.60 -21.40 -17.40
C THR A 48 -7.71 -20.44 -18.16
N ARG A 49 -8.33 -19.66 -19.05
CA ARG A 49 -7.66 -18.60 -19.80
C ARG A 49 -6.82 -17.80 -18.81
N ILE A 50 -5.52 -17.71 -19.02
CA ILE A 50 -4.64 -16.88 -18.20
C ILE A 50 -5.07 -15.44 -18.45
N VAL A 51 -5.98 -14.95 -17.62
CA VAL A 51 -6.36 -13.54 -17.62
C VAL A 51 -5.27 -12.83 -16.84
N ILE A 52 -4.28 -12.31 -17.58
CA ILE A 52 -3.37 -11.32 -17.03
C ILE A 52 -4.22 -10.07 -16.82
N ARG A 53 -4.68 -9.87 -15.58
CA ARG A 53 -5.36 -8.65 -15.17
C ARG A 53 -4.26 -7.71 -14.66
N PRO A 54 -3.79 -6.72 -15.44
CA PRO A 54 -2.87 -5.74 -14.91
C PRO A 54 -3.52 -5.10 -13.69
N LYS A 55 -2.83 -5.15 -12.55
CA LYS A 55 -3.24 -4.40 -11.35
C LYS A 55 -3.25 -2.93 -11.74
N ALA A 56 -4.24 -2.19 -11.24
CA ALA A 56 -4.33 -0.75 -11.47
C ALA A 56 -2.99 -0.10 -11.12
N VAL A 57 -2.50 0.74 -12.02
CA VAL A 57 -1.22 1.48 -11.87
C VAL A 57 -1.26 2.42 -10.66
N ASP A 58 -2.46 2.73 -10.17
CA ASP A 58 -2.70 3.67 -9.07
C ASP A 58 -2.79 3.01 -7.68
N ASP A 59 -2.61 1.68 -7.58
CA ASP A 59 -2.43 1.06 -6.27
C ASP A 59 -0.97 1.20 -5.86
N ALA A 60 -0.66 2.23 -5.07
CA ALA A 60 0.68 2.47 -4.52
C ALA A 60 1.19 1.26 -3.70
N GLY A 61 0.31 0.30 -3.38
CA GLY A 61 0.65 -0.97 -2.74
C GLY A 61 0.75 -0.84 -1.22
N PHE A 62 0.15 0.21 -0.66
CA PHE A 62 0.06 0.43 0.77
C PHE A 62 -1.22 1.21 1.15
N THR A 63 -1.64 1.08 2.40
CA THR A 63 -2.74 1.83 3.02
C THR A 63 -2.28 2.46 4.33
N VAL A 64 -2.96 3.56 4.72
CA VAL A 64 -2.77 4.23 6.01
C VAL A 64 -4.12 4.26 6.72
N ALA A 65 -4.16 3.80 7.97
CA ALA A 65 -5.34 3.84 8.82
C ALA A 65 -4.95 4.32 10.22
N VAL A 66 -5.84 5.04 10.90
CA VAL A 66 -5.66 5.39 12.31
C VAL A 66 -6.22 4.26 13.16
N ASP A 67 -5.43 3.82 14.13
CA ASP A 67 -5.83 2.83 15.14
C ASP A 67 -6.64 3.49 16.27
N ASP A 68 -7.31 2.68 17.10
CA ASP A 68 -8.15 3.18 18.21
C ASP A 68 -7.36 3.98 19.26
N GLU A 69 -6.04 3.77 19.31
CA GLU A 69 -5.09 4.46 20.20
C GLU A 69 -4.52 5.76 19.61
N GLY A 70 -4.96 6.16 18.41
CA GLY A 70 -4.47 7.37 17.73
C GLY A 70 -3.14 7.19 16.99
N ILE A 71 -2.67 5.95 16.84
CA ILE A 71 -1.44 5.62 16.10
C ILE A 71 -1.78 5.43 14.62
N TYR A 72 -0.98 6.03 13.74
CA TYR A 72 -1.13 5.89 12.29
C TYR A 72 -0.46 4.61 11.81
N ARG A 73 -1.25 3.64 11.37
CA ARG A 73 -0.77 2.35 10.88
C ARG A 73 -0.64 2.32 9.37
N VAL A 74 0.58 2.05 8.90
CA VAL A 74 0.91 1.86 7.48
C VAL A 74 1.01 0.37 7.18
N ARG A 75 0.22 -0.12 6.22
CA ARG A 75 0.23 -1.53 5.77
C ARG A 75 0.59 -1.61 4.30
N GLY A 76 1.46 -2.54 3.92
CA GLY A 76 1.85 -2.71 2.52
C GLY A 76 3.10 -3.55 2.33
N GLU A 77 3.14 -4.35 1.27
CA GLU A 77 4.23 -5.31 1.04
C GLU A 77 5.61 -4.64 0.90
N LYS A 78 5.66 -3.48 0.24
CA LYS A 78 6.89 -2.69 0.05
C LYS A 78 7.37 -2.01 1.33
N PRO A 79 6.57 -1.15 2.01
CA PRO A 79 7.03 -0.45 3.20
C PRO A 79 7.38 -1.41 4.34
N GLU A 80 6.58 -2.47 4.54
CA GLU A 80 6.87 -3.50 5.56
C GLU A 80 8.19 -4.23 5.29
N ARG A 81 8.46 -4.56 4.02
CA ARG A 81 9.71 -5.24 3.64
C ARG A 81 10.93 -4.34 3.86
N TRP A 82 10.84 -3.07 3.50
CA TRP A 82 11.96 -2.14 3.65
C TRP A 82 12.31 -1.93 5.11
N VAL A 83 11.31 -1.66 5.94
CA VAL A 83 11.47 -1.52 7.40
C VAL A 83 12.12 -2.75 8.01
N ARG A 84 11.72 -3.97 7.60
CA ARG A 84 12.33 -5.22 8.09
C ARG A 84 13.77 -5.46 7.62
N GLN A 85 14.16 -4.86 6.51
CA GLN A 85 15.49 -5.02 5.92
C GLN A 85 16.46 -3.91 6.33
N THR A 86 15.96 -2.82 6.90
CA THR A 86 16.79 -1.71 7.36
C THR A 86 17.44 -2.03 8.69
N ASP A 87 18.74 -1.76 8.80
CA ASP A 87 19.45 -1.72 10.07
C ASP A 87 19.29 -0.34 10.69
N PHE A 88 18.57 -0.26 11.81
CA PHE A 88 18.28 0.99 12.52
C PHE A 88 19.47 1.52 13.33
N ASN A 89 20.57 0.77 13.47
CA ASN A 89 21.79 1.27 14.11
C ASN A 89 22.68 2.08 13.15
N ASN A 90 22.29 2.21 11.88
CA ASN A 90 23.01 2.95 10.88
C ASN A 90 22.17 4.14 10.37
N ASP A 91 22.58 5.34 10.75
CA ASP A 91 21.91 6.59 10.38
C ASP A 91 21.74 6.76 8.86
N GLU A 92 22.69 6.30 8.06
CA GLU A 92 22.59 6.36 6.58
C GLU A 92 21.48 5.44 6.06
N ALA A 93 21.32 4.26 6.65
CA ALA A 93 20.27 3.30 6.27
C ALA A 93 18.88 3.80 6.67
N VAL A 94 18.78 4.49 7.81
CA VAL A 94 17.55 5.17 8.26
C VAL A 94 17.18 6.30 7.31
N GLY A 95 18.14 7.16 6.94
CA GLY A 95 17.92 8.22 5.95
C GLY A 95 17.47 7.67 4.59
N TYR A 96 18.11 6.61 4.11
CA TYR A 96 17.70 5.94 2.87
C TYR A 96 16.29 5.34 2.94
N LEU A 97 15.89 4.80 4.09
CA LEU A 97 14.53 4.31 4.30
C LEU A 97 13.52 5.47 4.22
N ALA A 98 13.80 6.61 4.87
CA ALA A 98 12.94 7.79 4.83
C ALA A 98 12.72 8.27 3.37
N ASP A 99 13.78 8.41 2.59
CA ASP A 99 13.70 8.78 1.17
C ASP A 99 12.84 7.80 0.36
N ARG A 100 12.92 6.51 0.68
CA ARG A 100 12.19 5.45 -0.01
C ARG A 100 10.70 5.47 0.31
N LEU A 101 10.36 5.71 1.58
CA LEU A 101 8.98 5.88 2.05
C LEU A 101 8.35 7.16 1.46
N ASN A 102 9.12 8.25 1.39
CA ASN A 102 8.70 9.49 0.76
C ASN A 102 8.42 9.29 -0.74
N ARG A 103 9.34 8.63 -1.48
CA ARG A 103 9.13 8.30 -2.90
C ARG A 103 7.94 7.38 -3.14
N LEU A 104 7.60 6.53 -2.17
CA LEU A 104 6.40 5.68 -2.23
C LEU A 104 5.11 6.48 -2.01
N GLY A 105 5.19 7.66 -1.39
CA GLY A 105 4.04 8.53 -1.05
C GLY A 105 3.49 8.31 0.35
N VAL A 106 4.24 7.67 1.25
CA VAL A 106 3.79 7.39 2.63
C VAL A 106 3.60 8.67 3.42
N GLU A 107 4.50 9.65 3.30
CA GLU A 107 4.36 10.96 3.96
C GLU A 107 3.11 11.71 3.48
N ASP A 108 2.85 11.73 2.17
CA ASP A 108 1.63 12.33 1.61
C ASP A 108 0.35 11.67 2.13
N ALA A 109 0.36 10.34 2.28
CA ALA A 109 -0.77 9.60 2.81
C ALA A 109 -0.99 9.85 4.31
N LEU A 110 0.09 9.98 5.10
CA LEU A 110 0.02 10.36 6.51
C LEU A 110 -0.52 11.78 6.70
N MET A 111 -0.03 12.74 5.90
CA MET A 111 -0.57 14.11 5.89
C MET A 111 -2.07 14.14 5.54
N LYS A 112 -2.50 13.38 4.52
CA LYS A 112 -3.92 13.26 4.15
C LYS A 112 -4.76 12.59 5.23
N ALA A 113 -4.17 11.67 6.01
CA ALA A 113 -4.81 11.06 7.17
C ALA A 113 -4.85 12.00 8.39
N GLY A 114 -4.21 13.16 8.33
CA GLY A 114 -4.22 14.18 9.37
C GLY A 114 -3.12 14.03 10.41
N ALA A 115 -2.10 13.20 10.14
CA ALA A 115 -0.95 13.06 11.03
C ALA A 115 -0.24 14.41 11.20
N ARG A 116 0.30 14.64 12.40
CA ARG A 116 1.06 15.82 12.79
C ARG A 116 2.45 15.40 13.24
N ALA A 117 3.38 16.35 13.20
CA ALA A 117 4.73 16.11 13.71
C ALA A 117 4.67 15.65 15.18
N GLY A 118 5.35 14.55 15.48
CA GLY A 118 5.33 13.89 16.78
C GLY A 118 4.24 12.83 16.96
N ASP A 119 3.36 12.61 15.99
CA ASP A 119 2.39 11.50 16.05
C ASP A 119 3.09 10.16 15.82
N GLY A 120 2.64 9.12 16.54
CA GLY A 120 3.16 7.78 16.41
C GLY A 120 2.74 7.12 15.10
N VAL A 121 3.70 6.63 14.33
CA VAL A 121 3.48 5.87 13.08
C VAL A 121 3.99 4.45 13.25
N ALA A 122 3.13 3.47 12.95
CA ALA A 122 3.44 2.05 12.99
C ALA A 122 3.46 1.45 11.58
N ILE A 123 4.60 0.96 11.12
CA ILE A 123 4.70 0.26 9.82
C ILE A 123 4.75 -1.24 10.06
N GLY A 124 3.67 -1.94 9.67
CA GLY A 124 3.56 -3.40 9.78
C GLY A 124 2.35 -3.93 10.56
N PRO A 125 2.24 -5.27 10.67
CA PRO A 125 1.19 -5.93 11.44
C PRO A 125 1.37 -5.66 12.94
N GLU A 126 0.27 -5.72 13.71
CA GLU A 126 0.24 -5.44 15.16
C GLU A 126 1.33 -6.19 15.95
N GLU A 127 1.60 -7.43 15.59
CA GLU A 127 2.57 -8.28 16.28
C GLU A 127 4.02 -7.83 16.11
N ASN A 128 4.37 -7.18 15.00
CA ASN A 128 5.77 -6.94 14.58
C ASN A 128 5.95 -5.61 13.82
N ALA A 129 5.17 -4.59 14.18
CA ALA A 129 5.29 -3.28 13.58
C ALA A 129 6.50 -2.53 14.15
N VAL A 130 7.19 -1.78 13.31
CA VAL A 130 8.15 -0.79 13.78
C VAL A 130 7.41 0.52 14.00
N VAL A 131 7.54 1.07 15.21
CA VAL A 131 6.89 2.30 15.63
C VAL A 131 7.92 3.39 15.79
N PHE A 132 7.62 4.58 15.28
CA PHE A 132 8.45 5.76 15.43
C PHE A 132 7.60 7.03 15.47
N ASP A 133 8.16 8.10 16.02
CA ASP A 133 7.55 9.42 16.02
C ASP A 133 7.74 10.05 14.64
N TRP A 134 6.65 10.49 14.03
CA TRP A 134 6.68 10.99 12.68
C TRP A 134 7.15 12.44 12.63
N GLU A 135 8.21 12.68 11.85
CA GLU A 135 8.68 14.02 11.51
C GLU A 135 8.54 14.24 9.99
N PRO A 136 7.61 15.10 9.52
CA PRO A 136 7.47 15.38 8.10
C PRO A 136 8.70 16.08 7.54
N THR A 137 9.24 15.57 6.44
CA THR A 137 10.38 16.23 5.75
C THR A 137 9.99 17.57 5.14
N VAL A 138 8.71 17.72 4.79
CA VAL A 138 8.11 18.99 4.38
C VAL A 138 7.41 19.58 5.59
N THR A 139 8.08 20.50 6.31
CA THR A 139 7.37 21.37 7.25
C THR A 139 6.20 21.99 6.49
N ALA A 140 4.98 21.85 7.01
CA ALA A 140 3.78 22.47 6.48
C ALA A 140 3.96 24.00 6.45
N GLY A 141 4.62 24.48 5.40
CA GLY A 141 4.81 25.87 5.00
C GLY A 141 4.42 26.06 3.54
N ALA A 142 3.66 25.10 3.00
CA ALA A 142 3.00 25.18 1.70
C ALA A 142 1.52 25.59 1.83
N GLU A 143 1.10 26.06 3.01
CA GLU A 143 -0.18 26.76 3.15
C GLU A 143 0.03 28.23 2.78
N MET A 144 -0.60 28.64 1.68
CA MET A 144 -0.54 29.96 1.03
C MET A 144 0.57 30.19 -0.01
N LEU A 145 0.77 29.26 -0.94
CA LEU A 145 1.16 29.68 -2.29
C LEU A 145 -0.10 29.64 -3.16
N GLY A 146 -0.59 30.82 -3.57
CA GLY A 146 -1.52 30.94 -4.67
C GLY A 146 -0.94 30.30 -5.94
N ARG A 147 -1.70 30.26 -7.04
CA ARG A 147 -1.19 29.77 -8.33
C ARG A 147 0.15 30.45 -8.61
N ARG A 148 1.15 29.75 -9.19
CA ARG A 148 2.44 30.37 -9.55
C ARG A 148 2.20 31.71 -10.27
N GLY A 149 2.54 32.83 -9.61
CA GLY A 149 2.27 34.19 -10.09
C GLY A 149 1.21 34.99 -9.31
N GLU A 150 0.48 34.37 -8.37
CA GLU A 150 -0.48 35.01 -7.47
C GLU A 150 0.05 34.94 -6.02
N ASP A 151 0.36 36.09 -5.43
CA ASP A 151 0.62 36.24 -4.00
C ASP A 151 -0.56 37.01 -3.36
N HIS A 152 -1.40 36.29 -2.62
CA HIS A 152 -2.57 36.88 -1.94
C HIS A 152 -2.18 37.88 -0.83
N ARG A 153 -0.91 37.94 -0.40
CA ARG A 153 -0.43 38.98 0.53
C ARG A 153 -0.22 40.33 -0.16
N LEU A 154 -0.05 40.33 -1.49
CA LEU A 154 0.21 41.51 -2.31
C LEU A 154 -1.04 41.96 -3.09
N GLU A 155 -2.15 41.24 -2.99
CA GLU A 155 -3.43 41.67 -3.56
C GLU A 155 -4.04 42.79 -2.71
N GLU A 156 -3.71 44.04 -3.04
CA GLU A 156 -4.55 45.17 -2.63
C GLU A 156 -5.96 44.97 -3.25
N PRO A 157 -7.04 45.10 -2.46
CA PRO A 157 -8.38 45.06 -3.01
C PRO A 157 -8.52 46.16 -4.06
N ARG A 158 -8.87 45.78 -5.30
CA ARG A 158 -9.00 46.73 -6.42
C ARG A 158 -9.86 47.94 -6.00
N PRO A 159 -9.50 49.19 -6.33
CA PRO A 159 -10.24 50.39 -5.92
C PRO A 159 -11.73 50.36 -6.26
N ALA A 160 -12.12 49.61 -7.30
CA ALA A 160 -13.52 49.44 -7.69
C ALA A 160 -14.35 48.61 -6.67
N ALA A 161 -13.73 47.68 -5.95
CA ALA A 161 -14.38 46.90 -4.90
C ALA A 161 -14.50 47.68 -3.58
N GLN A 162 -13.53 48.57 -3.31
CA GLN A 162 -13.58 49.54 -2.21
C GLN A 162 -14.69 50.58 -2.44
N ARG A 163 -14.73 51.20 -3.63
CA ARG A 163 -15.79 52.18 -4.00
C ARG A 163 -17.22 51.63 -3.98
N ARG A 164 -17.41 50.30 -4.04
CA ARG A 164 -18.73 49.68 -3.86
C ARG A 164 -19.06 49.55 -2.38
N ARG A 165 -18.13 49.01 -1.58
CA ARG A 165 -18.30 48.88 -0.14
C ARG A 165 -18.46 50.21 0.57
N ASP A 166 -17.69 51.23 0.21
CA ASP A 166 -17.79 52.57 0.79
C ASP A 166 -19.15 53.21 0.47
N ARG A 167 -19.67 52.98 -0.73
CA ARG A 167 -20.98 53.48 -1.15
C ARG A 167 -22.13 52.73 -0.48
N ASP A 168 -21.97 51.42 -0.29
CA ASP A 168 -22.95 50.60 0.43
C ASP A 168 -22.96 51.00 1.92
N SER A 169 -21.80 51.28 2.54
CA SER A 169 -21.74 51.79 3.91
C SER A 169 -22.31 53.20 4.06
N GLU A 170 -22.04 54.12 3.12
CA GLU A 170 -22.66 55.46 3.14
C GLU A 170 -24.19 55.38 3.03
N ARG A 171 -24.71 54.44 2.24
CA ARG A 171 -26.15 54.20 2.11
C ARG A 171 -26.73 53.64 3.40
N ASP A 172 -26.07 52.65 3.99
CA ASP A 172 -26.52 52.01 5.23
C ASP A 172 -26.44 52.97 6.43
N ASP A 173 -25.45 53.86 6.47
CA ASP A 173 -25.31 54.88 7.51
C ASP A 173 -26.35 56.00 7.37
N ALA A 174 -26.67 56.41 6.13
CA ALA A 174 -27.80 57.32 5.90
C ALA A 174 -29.14 56.66 6.30
N GLU A 175 -29.35 55.39 5.95
CA GLU A 175 -30.57 54.64 6.31
C GLU A 175 -30.71 54.52 7.84
N LYS A 176 -29.61 54.30 8.56
CA LYS A 176 -29.58 54.35 10.04
C LYS A 176 -29.85 55.75 10.60
N GLU A 177 -29.29 56.80 10.02
CA GLU A 177 -29.51 58.18 10.47
C GLU A 177 -30.98 58.61 10.27
N TYR A 178 -31.62 58.15 9.20
CA TYR A 178 -33.06 58.32 8.98
C TYR A 178 -33.90 57.50 9.97
N ASP A 179 -33.50 56.28 10.30
CA ASP A 179 -34.20 55.43 11.28
C ASP A 179 -34.01 55.93 12.73
N GLU A 180 -32.89 56.58 13.04
CA GLU A 180 -32.58 57.16 14.35
C GLU A 180 -33.18 58.58 14.51
N PHE A 181 -33.51 59.25 13.41
CA PHE A 181 -34.23 60.52 13.40
C PHE A 181 -35.74 60.29 13.65
N ASP A 182 -36.12 60.21 14.92
CA ASP A 182 -37.53 60.16 15.35
C ASP A 182 -38.15 61.57 15.30
N PRO A 183 -39.07 61.87 14.37
CA PRO A 183 -39.57 63.22 14.20
C PRO A 183 -40.91 63.40 14.90
N PHE A 184 -41.11 62.89 16.13
CA PHE A 184 -42.30 63.18 16.96
C PHE A 184 -42.00 63.17 18.46
#